data_AF-A0A846QF68-F1
#
_entry.id   AF-A0A846QF68-F1
#
_cell.length_a   1.000
_cell.length_b   1.000
_cell.length_c   1.000
_cell.angle_alpha   90.00
_cell.angle_beta   90.00
_cell.angle_gamma   90.00
#
_symmetry.space_group_name_H-M   'P 1'
#
loop_
_entity.id
_entity.type
_entity.pdbx_description
1 polymer ?
#
loop_
_entity_poly.entity_id
_entity_poly.type
_entity_poly.pdbx_seq_one_letter_code
_entity_poly.pdbx_strand_id
1 'polypeptide(L)'
;MAVAIIILAVLSVFAVGIAMIVFMPVMHDLAFEQEIWIDAPQDAKIVRNTIYNAALALPIFMIGAIILWAYLSVTRRDVSEF
;
A
#
# COMPACT_ATOMS: atom_id res chain seq x y z
N MET A 1 -25.17 -8.76 1.08
CA MET A 1 -24.31 -7.54 0.99
C MET A 1 -23.12 -7.60 1.94
N ALA A 2 -23.30 -7.76 3.26
CA ALA A 2 -22.18 -7.81 4.22
C ALA A 2 -21.12 -8.88 3.89
N VAL A 3 -21.54 -10.09 3.52
CA VAL A 3 -20.62 -11.19 3.13
C VAL A 3 -19.74 -10.82 1.93
N ALA A 4 -20.31 -10.15 0.92
CA ALA A 4 -19.56 -9.74 -0.27
C ALA A 4 -18.48 -8.69 0.07
N ILE A 5 -18.82 -7.72 0.93
CA ILE A 5 -17.87 -6.70 1.41
C ILE A 5 -16.70 -7.37 2.15
N ILE A 6 -16.99 -8.35 3.02
CA ILE A 6 -15.96 -9.06 3.80
C ILE A 6 -15.03 -9.84 2.87
N ILE A 7 -15.58 -10.60 1.92
CA ILE A 7 -14.77 -11.39 0.97
C ILE A 7 -13.86 -10.47 0.16
N LEU A 8 -14.40 -9.36 -0.36
CA LEU A 8 -13.65 -8.40 -1.16
C LEU A 8 -12.53 -7.76 -0.34
N ALA A 9 -12.83 -7.33 0.89
CA ALA A 9 -11.85 -6.73 1.78
C ALA A 9 -10.71 -7.70 2.12
N VAL A 10 -11.02 -8.97 2.41
CA VAL A 10 -10.02 -10.00 2.70
C VAL A 10 -9.13 -10.24 1.48
N LEU A 11 -9.71 -10.43 0.29
CA LEU A 11 -8.94 -10.63 -0.94
C LEU A 11 -8.02 -9.44 -1.26
N SER A 12 -8.52 -8.22 -1.08
CA SER A 12 -7.72 -7.02 -1.27
C SER A 12 -6.57 -6.89 -0.26
N VAL A 13 -6.80 -7.21 1.01
CA VAL A 13 -5.72 -7.23 2.02
C VAL A 13 -4.66 -8.28 1.68
N PHE A 14 -5.06 -9.47 1.23
CA PHE A 14 -4.12 -10.49 0.76
C PHE A 14 -3.31 -10.04 -0.45
N ALA A 15 -3.95 -9.38 -1.42
CA ALA A 15 -3.26 -8.84 -2.59
C ALA A 15 -2.20 -7.80 -2.20
N VAL A 16 -2.52 -6.90 -1.25
CA VAL A 16 -1.56 -5.93 -0.71
C VAL A 16 -0.42 -6.64 0.02
N GLY A 17 -0.70 -7.66 0.81
CA GLY A 17 0.33 -8.45 1.50
C GLY A 17 1.33 -9.10 0.54
N ILE A 18 0.83 -9.75 -0.53
CA ILE A 18 1.70 -10.36 -1.55
C ILE A 18 2.52 -9.29 -2.28
N ALA A 19 1.91 -8.17 -2.65
CA ALA A 19 2.61 -7.06 -3.28
C ALA A 19 3.77 -6.54 -2.40
N MET A 20 3.56 -6.44 -1.09
CA MET A 20 4.60 -6.01 -0.15
C MET A 20 5.74 -7.03 -0.03
N ILE A 21 5.45 -8.33 -0.01
CA ILE A 21 6.49 -9.36 0.03
C ILE A 21 7.42 -9.24 -1.17
N VAL A 22 6.87 -8.97 -2.36
CA VAL A 22 7.65 -8.81 -3.60
C VAL A 22 8.36 -7.45 -3.65
N PHE A 23 7.72 -6.38 -3.16
CA PHE A 23 8.23 -5.01 -3.27
C PHE A 23 9.27 -4.65 -2.20
N MET A 24 9.17 -5.23 -1.00
CA MET A 24 10.06 -4.96 0.13
C MET A 24 11.56 -5.15 -0.17
N PRO A 25 12.02 -6.24 -0.81
CA PRO A 25 13.44 -6.40 -1.12
C PRO A 25 13.98 -5.30 -2.03
N VAL A 26 13.20 -4.87 -3.03
CA VAL A 26 13.57 -3.77 -3.93
C VAL A 26 13.72 -2.45 -3.18
N MET A 27 12.79 -2.18 -2.26
CA MET A 27 12.87 -0.98 -1.43
C MET A 27 14.07 -0.99 -0.49
N HIS A 28 14.41 -2.15 0.08
CA HIS A 28 15.56 -2.30 0.96
C HIS A 28 16.88 -2.10 0.21
N ASP A 29 17.05 -2.77 -0.93
CA ASP A 29 18.22 -2.64 -1.80
C ASP A 29 18.41 -1.17 -2.20
N LEU A 30 17.36 -0.54 -2.74
CA LEU A 30 17.39 0.88 -3.10
C LEU A 30 17.77 1.80 -1.93
N ALA A 31 17.29 1.50 -0.72
CA ALA A 31 17.52 2.35 0.44
C ALA A 31 18.92 2.19 1.06
N PHE A 32 19.51 0.99 1.01
CA PHE A 32 20.69 0.69 1.83
C PHE A 32 21.89 0.11 1.06
N GLU A 33 21.67 -0.52 -0.09
CA GLU A 33 22.71 -1.27 -0.81
C GLU A 33 23.28 -0.48 -2.01
N GLN A 34 22.64 0.63 -2.39
CA GLN A 34 23.10 1.46 -3.50
C GLN A 34 24.26 2.39 -3.13
N GLU A 35 25.30 2.38 -3.96
CA GLU A 35 26.52 3.18 -3.79
C GLU A 35 26.26 4.70 -3.83
N ILE A 36 25.17 5.13 -4.49
CA ILE A 36 24.76 6.55 -4.56
C ILE A 36 24.60 7.18 -3.16
N TRP A 37 24.39 6.37 -2.13
CA TRP A 37 24.20 6.85 -0.77
C TRP A 37 25.48 6.97 0.04
N ILE A 38 26.63 6.49 -0.43
CA ILE A 38 27.89 6.54 0.32
C ILE A 38 28.28 8.01 0.54
N ASP A 39 28.41 8.75 -0.56
CA ASP A 39 28.82 10.15 -0.58
C ASP A 39 27.65 11.15 -0.53
N ALA A 40 26.42 10.65 -0.41
CA ALA A 40 25.25 11.52 -0.37
C ALA A 40 25.25 12.42 0.89
N PRO A 41 24.86 13.70 0.74
CA PRO A 41 24.66 14.61 1.87
C PRO A 41 23.69 14.04 2.91
N GLN A 42 23.89 14.42 4.17
CA GLN A 42 23.08 13.91 5.28
C GLN A 42 21.58 14.23 5.10
N ASP A 43 21.24 15.39 4.56
CA ASP A 43 19.87 15.78 4.27
C ASP A 43 19.19 14.82 3.26
N ALA A 44 19.92 14.40 2.23
CA ALA A 44 19.41 13.43 1.24
C ALA A 44 19.14 12.06 1.88
N LYS A 45 20.00 11.62 2.81
CA LYS A 45 19.82 10.37 3.57
C LYS A 45 18.58 10.43 4.48
N ILE A 46 18.31 11.58 5.10
CA ILE A 46 17.12 11.81 5.93
C ILE A 46 15.84 11.72 5.09
N VAL A 47 15.83 12.37 3.92
CA VAL A 47 14.69 12.32 2.99
C VAL A 47 14.44 10.89 2.52
N ARG A 48 15.50 10.16 2.11
CA ARG A 48 15.40 8.75 1.72
C ARG A 48 14.79 7.89 2.83
N ASN A 49 15.29 8.00 4.06
CA ASN A 49 14.76 7.24 5.19
C ASN A 49 13.29 7.56 5.46
N THR A 50 12.90 8.83 5.30
CA THR A 50 11.51 9.27 5.44
C THR A 50 10.62 8.64 4.36
N ILE A 51 11.07 8.62 3.10
CA ILE A 51 10.35 7.98 1.99
C ILE A 51 10.24 6.47 2.21
N TYR A 52 11.32 5.82 2.64
CA TYR A 52 11.31 4.39 2.96
C TYR A 52 10.30 4.08 4.08
N ASN A 53 10.30 4.86 5.16
CA ASN A 53 9.33 4.72 6.25
C ASN A 53 7.89 4.97 5.79
N ALA A 54 7.66 5.95 4.90
CA ALA A 54 6.35 6.21 4.33
C ALA A 54 5.87 5.04 3.46
N ALA A 55 6.76 4.42 2.68
CA ALA A 55 6.46 3.22 1.90
C ALA A 55 6.10 2.02 2.80
N LEU A 56 6.72 1.89 3.97
CA LEU A 56 6.37 0.86 4.96
C LEU A 56 5.02 1.12 5.65
N ALA A 57 4.61 2.38 5.79
CA ALA A 57 3.34 2.75 6.40
C ALA A 57 2.15 2.60 5.44
N LEU A 58 2.40 2.70 4.12
CA LEU A 58 1.39 2.66 3.05
C LEU A 58 0.41 1.47 3.17
N PRO A 59 0.85 0.22 3.38
CA PRO A 59 -0.06 -0.93 3.51
C PRO A 59 -1.07 -0.80 4.65
N ILE A 60 -0.68 -0.17 5.76
CA ILE A 60 -1.55 0.04 6.91
C ILE A 60 -2.68 1.01 6.53
N PHE A 61 -2.35 2.09 5.81
CA PHE A 61 -3.35 3.03 5.29
C PHE A 61 -4.24 2.39 4.22
N MET A 62 -3.69 1.48 3.42
CA MET A 62 -4.46 0.76 2.39
C MET A 62 -5.58 -0.09 2.98
N ILE A 63 -5.46 -0.61 4.21
CA ILE A 63 -6.53 -1.38 4.87
C ILE A 63 -7.81 -0.52 5.00
N GLY A 64 -7.68 0.73 5.44
CA GLY A 64 -8.82 1.65 5.56
C GLY A 64 -9.45 1.98 4.21
N ALA A 65 -8.62 2.23 3.20
CA ALA A 65 -9.07 2.47 1.83
C ALA A 65 -9.79 1.24 1.23
N ILE A 66 -9.30 0.03 1.51
CA ILE A 66 -9.90 -1.24 1.07
C ILE A 66 -11.29 -1.43 1.68
N ILE A 67 -11.45 -1.17 2.99
CA ILE A 67 -12.76 -1.31 3.65
C ILE A 67 -13.77 -0.32 3.04
N LEU A 68 -13.35 0.94 2.85
CA LEU A 68 -14.20 1.96 2.24
C LEU A 68 -14.57 1.59 0.79
N TRP A 69 -13.60 1.16 -0.01
CA TRP A 69 -13.82 0.74 -1.38
C TRP A 69 -14.71 -0.51 -1.47
N ALA A 70 -14.52 -1.49 -0.60
CA ALA A 70 -15.35 -2.68 -0.52
C ALA A 70 -16.79 -2.35 -0.16
N TYR A 71 -17.01 -1.38 0.74
CA TYR A 71 -18.35 -0.88 1.04
C TYR A 71 -18.99 -0.18 -0.17
N LEU A 72 -18.29 0.74 -0.82
CA LEU A 72 -18.82 1.52 -1.95
C LEU A 72 -19.09 0.67 -3.19
N SER A 73 -18.24 -0.32 -3.46
CA SER A 73 -18.40 -1.23 -4.61
C SER A 73 -19.65 -2.11 -4.51
N VAL A 74 -20.06 -2.47 -3.30
CA VAL A 74 -21.25 -3.32 -3.07
C VAL A 74 -22.53 -2.49 -2.85
N THR A 75 -22.41 -1.23 -2.43
CA THR A 75 -23.57 -0.36 -2.13
C THR A 75 -23.94 0.60 -3.26
N ARG A 76 -23.17 0.66 -4.35
CA ARG A 76 -23.57 1.39 -5.56
C ARG A 76 -24.92 0.85 -6.05
N ARG A 77 -25.96 1.70 -6.02
CA ARG A 77 -27.23 1.44 -6.69
C ARG A 77 -27.00 1.55 -8.20
N ASP A 78 -27.43 0.54 -8.95
CA ASP A 78 -27.50 0.63 -10.41
C ASP A 78 -28.43 1.81 -10.76
N VAL A 79 -27.93 2.76 -11.55
CA VAL A 79 -28.67 3.94 -12.01
C VAL A 79 -29.66 3.56 -13.13
N SER A 80 -29.92 2.27 -13.34
CA SER A 80 -30.70 1.73 -14.45
C SER A 80 -32.20 1.64 -14.19
N GLU A 81 -32.68 2.13 -13.06
CA GLU A 81 -34.12 2.26 -12.78
C GLU A 81 -34.57 3.72 -12.93
N PHE A 82 -34.47 4.26 -14.15
CA PHE A 82 -35.22 5.43 -14.62
C PHE A 82 -35.56 5.28 -16.10
#